data_AF-A0A9D1B315-F1
#
_entry.id   AF-A0A9D1B315-F1
#
_cell.length_a   1.000
_cell.length_b   1.000
_cell.length_c   1.000
_cell.angle_alpha   90.00
_cell.angle_beta   90.00
_cell.angle_gamma   90.00
#
_symmetry.space_group_name_H-M   'P 1'
#
loop_
_entity.id
_entity.type
_entity.pdbx_description
1 polymer ?
#
loop_
_entity_poly.entity_id
_entity_poly.type
_entity_poly.pdbx_seq_one_letter_code
_entity_poly.pdbx_strand_id
1 'polypeptide(L)'
;MAGMATANWWKDWRFGVAMLAACLYWAVLLLVEGRQPDWAWPLRAPRVALYAALLYPVAEELVFRGLLQELAARHLRAWRLGPLTHANVYTSLLFTGLHFINHPPLWAAAVFVPSLIFGYFRDRTGGVGAPIVLHVWYNTGYFWLFTTA
;
A
#
# COMPACT_ATOMS: atom_id res chain seq x y z
N MET A 1 -2.12 -7.21 -24.19
CA MET A 1 -1.15 -6.17 -24.63
C MET A 1 -0.36 -5.74 -23.40
N ALA A 2 0.85 -6.30 -23.23
CA ALA A 2 1.76 -5.91 -22.17
C ALA A 2 2.21 -4.46 -22.43
N GLY A 3 1.71 -3.51 -21.62
CA GLY A 3 2.17 -2.14 -21.67
C GLY A 3 3.65 -2.12 -21.33
N MET A 4 4.44 -1.41 -22.15
CA MET A 4 5.87 -1.18 -21.92
C MET A 4 6.10 -0.87 -20.44
N ALA A 5 6.92 -1.69 -19.77
CA ALA A 5 7.41 -1.39 -18.44
C ALA A 5 8.00 0.03 -18.49
N THR A 6 7.36 0.99 -17.83
CA THR A 6 7.83 2.37 -17.85
C THR A 6 9.12 2.42 -17.04
N ALA A 7 10.25 2.48 -17.75
CA ALA A 7 11.59 2.42 -17.17
C ALA A 7 11.88 3.51 -16.12
N ASN A 8 11.01 4.52 -15.97
CA ASN A 8 11.15 5.60 -14.99
C ASN A 8 9.80 5.92 -14.30
N TRP A 9 9.19 4.97 -13.59
CA TRP A 9 7.92 5.20 -12.88
C TRP A 9 7.95 6.37 -11.88
N TRP A 10 9.13 6.73 -11.35
CA TRP A 10 9.32 7.88 -10.45
C TRP A 10 9.16 9.23 -11.15
N LYS A 11 9.19 9.28 -12.49
CA LYS A 11 8.90 10.50 -13.29
C LYS A 11 7.43 10.63 -13.64
N ASP A 12 6.59 9.65 -13.32
CA ASP A 12 5.16 9.70 -13.61
C ASP A 12 4.46 10.65 -12.62
N TRP A 13 3.78 11.67 -13.13
CA TRP A 13 3.02 12.61 -12.29
C TRP A 13 1.97 11.90 -11.44
N ARG A 14 1.41 10.78 -11.92
CA ARG A 14 0.44 9.97 -11.16
C ARG A 14 1.07 9.38 -9.92
N PHE A 15 2.34 8.98 -10.01
CA PHE A 15 3.10 8.48 -8.87
C PHE A 15 3.28 9.59 -7.83
N GLY A 16 3.64 10.81 -8.27
CA GLY A 16 3.69 11.98 -7.41
C GLY A 16 2.35 12.29 -6.74
N VAL A 17 1.24 12.22 -7.49
CA VAL A 17 -0.11 12.39 -6.92
C VAL A 17 -0.43 11.29 -5.90
N ALA A 18 -0.04 10.05 -6.15
CA ALA A 18 -0.23 8.95 -5.20
C ALA A 18 0.58 9.13 -3.91
N MET A 19 1.79 9.70 -4.00
CA MET A 19 2.59 10.11 -2.83
C MET A 19 1.88 11.20 -2.02
N LEU A 20 1.34 12.22 -2.70
CA LEU A 20 0.59 13.32 -2.06
C LEU A 20 -0.75 12.84 -1.47
N ALA A 21 -1.40 11.86 -2.10
CA ALA A 21 -2.61 11.24 -1.58
C ALA A 21 -2.39 10.57 -0.21
N ALA A 22 -1.15 10.15 0.10
CA ALA A 22 -0.80 9.66 1.43
C ALA A 22 -1.00 10.74 2.50
N CYS A 23 -0.62 11.99 2.22
CA CYS A 23 -0.79 13.09 3.16
C CYS A 23 -2.27 13.34 3.46
N LEU A 24 -3.13 13.31 2.43
CA LEU A 24 -4.58 13.42 2.61
C LEU A 24 -5.13 12.23 3.40
N TYR A 25 -4.67 11.02 3.08
CA TYR A 25 -5.06 9.80 3.78
C TYR A 25 -4.73 9.87 5.27
N TRP A 26 -3.49 10.23 5.63
CA TRP A 26 -3.10 10.41 7.03
C TRP A 26 -3.88 11.52 7.73
N ALA A 27 -4.12 12.64 7.06
CA ALA A 27 -4.91 13.74 7.62
C ALA A 27 -6.35 13.30 7.95
N VAL A 28 -7.00 12.55 7.05
CA VAL A 28 -8.34 11.99 7.31
C VAL A 28 -8.30 11.04 8.50
N LEU A 29 -7.31 10.16 8.58
CA LEU A 29 -7.17 9.22 9.69
C LEU A 29 -6.91 9.93 11.04
N LEU A 30 -6.10 11.00 11.04
CA LEU A 30 -5.87 11.82 12.23
C LEU A 30 -7.15 12.49 12.72
N LEU A 31 -7.96 13.01 11.81
CA LEU A 31 -9.26 13.62 12.14
C LEU A 31 -10.25 12.60 12.71
N VAL A 32 -10.18 11.34 12.27
CA VAL A 32 -11.06 10.26 12.74
C VAL A 32 -10.62 9.71 14.10
N GLU A 33 -9.32 9.46 14.29
CA GLU A 33 -8.80 8.85 15.53
C GLU A 33 -8.71 9.87 16.68
N GLY A 34 -8.44 11.15 16.40
CA GLY A 34 -8.33 12.22 17.40
C GLY A 34 -7.16 12.07 18.39
N ARG A 35 -6.26 11.11 18.17
CA ARG A 35 -5.08 10.84 19.01
C ARG A 35 -3.91 11.74 18.63
N GLN A 36 -3.18 12.22 19.64
CA GLN A 36 -1.93 12.96 19.46
C GLN A 36 -0.77 12.00 19.13
N PRO A 37 0.03 12.27 18.07
CA PRO A 37 1.17 11.44 17.73
C PRO A 37 2.28 11.48 18.80
N ASP A 38 2.91 10.33 19.03
CA ASP A 38 4.11 10.23 19.85
C ASP A 38 5.37 10.21 18.98
N TRP A 39 5.90 11.40 18.68
CA TRP A 39 7.01 11.54 17.74
C TRP A 39 8.30 10.80 18.12
N ALA A 40 8.45 10.40 19.39
CA ALA A 40 9.67 9.78 19.91
C ALA A 40 9.60 8.24 19.94
N TRP A 41 8.43 7.64 19.70
CA TRP A 41 8.27 6.18 19.76
C TRP A 41 9.28 5.40 18.88
N PRO A 42 9.68 5.85 17.67
CA PRO A 42 10.63 5.09 16.85
C PRO A 42 12.01 5.02 17.47
N LEU A 43 12.39 6.01 18.29
CA LEU A 43 13.67 6.01 19.00
C LEU A 43 13.66 5.02 20.18
N ARG A 44 12.50 4.82 20.80
CA ARG A 44 12.32 3.83 21.88
C ARG A 44 12.17 2.40 21.34
N ALA A 45 11.55 2.24 20.17
CA ALA A 45 11.32 0.95 19.52
C ALA A 45 11.83 0.89 18.06
N PRO A 46 13.14 1.09 17.81
CA PRO A 46 13.68 1.23 16.45
C PRO A 46 13.55 -0.02 15.60
N ARG A 47 13.58 -1.21 16.24
CA ARG A 47 13.37 -2.49 15.54
C ARG A 47 11.93 -2.59 15.02
N VAL A 48 10.95 -2.23 15.84
CA VAL A 48 9.53 -2.24 15.46
C VAL A 48 9.29 -1.25 14.32
N ALA A 49 9.87 -0.04 14.42
CA ALA A 49 9.80 0.95 13.36
C ALA A 49 10.40 0.45 12.04
N LEU A 50 11.57 -0.19 12.08
CA LEU A 50 12.20 -0.77 10.89
C LEU A 50 11.36 -1.87 10.25
N TYR A 51 10.81 -2.79 11.06
CA TYR A 51 9.97 -3.87 10.54
C TYR A 51 8.68 -3.33 9.93
N ALA A 52 7.94 -2.50 10.67
CA ALA A 52 6.67 -1.97 10.25
C ALA A 52 6.82 -1.08 9.01
N ALA A 53 7.68 -0.05 9.07
CA ALA A 53 7.77 0.96 8.03
C ALA A 53 8.45 0.48 6.73
N LEU A 54 9.35 -0.51 6.82
CA LEU A 54 10.19 -0.92 5.69
C LEU A 54 10.10 -2.41 5.35
N LEU A 55 10.48 -3.28 6.27
CA LEU A 55 10.70 -4.70 5.93
C LEU A 55 9.39 -5.43 5.59
N TYR A 56 8.32 -5.22 6.37
CA TYR A 56 7.02 -5.83 6.08
C TYR A 56 6.41 -5.31 4.78
N PRO A 57 6.31 -4.00 4.51
CA PRO A 57 5.83 -3.48 3.22
C PRO A 57 6.57 -4.07 2.02
N VAL A 58 7.90 -4.20 2.09
CA VAL A 58 8.69 -4.83 1.01
C VAL A 58 8.30 -6.29 0.81
N ALA A 59 8.25 -7.08 1.88
CA ALA A 59 7.87 -8.49 1.81
C ALA A 59 6.43 -8.67 1.31
N GLU A 60 5.51 -7.86 1.80
CA GLU A 60 4.11 -7.86 1.40
C GLU A 60 3.98 -7.54 -0.09
N GLU A 61 4.62 -6.50 -0.62
CA GLU A 61 4.52 -6.19 -2.05
C GLU A 61 5.12 -7.28 -2.94
N LEU A 62 6.19 -7.96 -2.50
CA LEU A 62 6.74 -9.12 -3.21
C LEU A 62 5.74 -10.28 -3.28
N VAL A 63 5.00 -10.55 -2.20
CA VAL A 63 4.00 -11.63 -2.16
C VAL A 63 2.72 -11.22 -2.89
N PHE A 64 2.13 -10.09 -2.51
CA PHE A 64 0.82 -9.69 -3.02
C PHE A 64 0.91 -9.19 -4.46
N ARG A 65 1.86 -8.32 -4.80
CA ARG A 65 1.93 -7.71 -6.14
C ARG A 65 2.85 -8.50 -7.05
N GLY A 66 3.94 -9.04 -6.50
CA GLY A 66 4.87 -9.92 -7.20
C GLY A 66 4.26 -11.25 -7.63
N LEU A 67 3.55 -11.92 -6.71
CA LEU A 67 3.01 -13.26 -6.92
C LEU A 67 1.48 -13.27 -7.08
N LEU A 68 0.71 -12.84 -6.07
CA LEU A 68 -0.75 -13.05 -6.07
C LEU A 68 -1.48 -12.29 -7.18
N GLN A 69 -1.16 -11.01 -7.39
CA GLN A 69 -1.76 -10.21 -8.46
C GLN A 69 -1.39 -10.77 -9.84
N GLU A 70 -0.17 -11.28 -10.01
CA GLU A 70 0.26 -11.92 -11.25
C GLU A 70 -0.50 -13.24 -11.49
N LEU A 71 -0.64 -14.08 -10.47
CA LEU A 71 -1.41 -15.32 -10.54
C LEU A 71 -2.89 -15.03 -10.85
N ALA A 72 -3.48 -14.05 -10.19
CA ALA A 72 -4.85 -13.63 -10.44
C ALA A 72 -5.02 -13.15 -11.88
N ALA A 73 -4.09 -12.35 -12.40
CA ALA A 73 -4.12 -11.85 -13.77
C ALA A 73 -4.01 -12.96 -14.83
N ARG A 74 -3.34 -14.07 -14.51
CA ARG A 74 -3.14 -15.22 -15.42
C ARG A 74 -4.27 -16.23 -15.37
N HIS A 75 -4.85 -16.46 -14.20
CA HIS A 75 -5.74 -17.61 -13.96
C HIS A 75 -7.21 -17.25 -13.73
N LEU A 76 -7.54 -15.98 -13.49
CA LEU A 76 -8.92 -15.55 -13.30
C LEU A 76 -9.51 -14.92 -14.57
N ARG A 77 -10.84 -14.88 -14.64
CA ARG A 77 -11.52 -14.24 -15.77
C ARG A 77 -11.24 -12.74 -15.76
N ALA A 78 -10.54 -12.28 -16.81
CA ALA A 78 -10.13 -10.91 -16.92
C ALA A 78 -11.31 -9.95 -17.08
N TRP A 79 -11.33 -8.91 -16.24
CA TRP A 79 -12.12 -7.72 -16.44
C TRP A 79 -11.36 -6.48 -15.98
N ARG A 80 -11.79 -5.32 -16.47
CA ARG A 80 -11.20 -4.02 -16.14
C ARG A 80 -12.29 -2.95 -16.16
N LEU A 81 -12.27 -2.07 -15.17
CA LEU A 81 -13.10 -0.88 -15.09
C LEU A 81 -12.20 0.34 -14.84
N GLY A 82 -11.88 1.09 -15.89
CA GLY A 82 -10.93 2.20 -15.81
C GLY A 82 -9.56 1.75 -15.30
N PRO A 83 -9.03 2.31 -14.19
CA PRO A 83 -7.75 1.90 -13.61
C PRO A 83 -7.83 0.59 -12.82
N LEU A 84 -9.03 0.08 -12.50
CA LEU A 84 -9.22 -1.12 -11.70
C LEU A 84 -9.20 -2.36 -12.57
N THR A 85 -8.32 -3.30 -12.24
CA THR A 85 -8.29 -4.63 -12.83
C THR A 85 -8.83 -5.66 -11.85
N HIS A 86 -9.40 -6.74 -12.38
CA HIS A 86 -9.82 -7.89 -11.57
C HIS A 86 -8.72 -8.39 -10.64
N ALA A 87 -7.48 -8.50 -11.14
CA ALA A 87 -6.33 -8.97 -10.39
C ALA A 87 -5.98 -8.04 -9.22
N ASN A 88 -5.96 -6.72 -9.45
CA ASN A 88 -5.74 -5.72 -8.40
C ASN A 88 -6.85 -5.79 -7.34
N VAL A 89 -8.11 -5.85 -7.75
CA VAL A 89 -9.24 -5.90 -6.81
C VAL A 89 -9.20 -7.16 -5.96
N TYR A 90 -9.00 -8.34 -6.57
CA TYR A 90 -8.88 -9.60 -5.82
C TYR A 90 -7.72 -9.56 -4.83
N THR A 91 -6.55 -9.15 -5.28
CA THR A 91 -5.36 -9.05 -4.43
C THR A 91 -5.58 -8.07 -3.29
N SER A 92 -6.22 -6.94 -3.56
CA SER A 92 -6.50 -5.91 -2.55
C SER A 92 -7.52 -6.36 -1.52
N LEU A 93 -8.53 -7.14 -1.92
CA LEU A 93 -9.49 -7.74 -0.99
C LEU A 93 -8.80 -8.75 -0.06
N LEU A 94 -7.95 -9.62 -0.60
CA LEU A 94 -7.19 -10.58 0.22
C LEU A 94 -6.21 -9.89 1.18
N PHE A 95 -5.45 -8.92 0.65
CA PHE A 95 -4.50 -8.13 1.44
C PHE A 95 -5.21 -7.41 2.59
N THR A 96 -6.31 -6.73 2.30
CA THR A 96 -7.15 -6.05 3.30
C THR A 96 -7.76 -7.04 4.30
N GLY A 97 -8.25 -8.19 3.83
CA GLY A 97 -8.83 -9.24 4.67
C GLY A 97 -7.86 -9.72 5.75
N LEU A 98 -6.58 -9.90 5.41
CA LEU A 98 -5.56 -10.30 6.38
C LEU A 98 -5.27 -9.24 7.44
N HIS A 99 -5.51 -7.95 7.15
CA HIS A 99 -5.32 -6.89 8.13
C HIS A 99 -6.37 -6.93 9.25
N PHE A 100 -7.53 -7.56 9.05
CA PHE A 100 -8.51 -7.76 10.12
C PHE A 100 -8.03 -8.69 11.24
N ILE A 101 -6.95 -9.45 11.03
CA ILE A 101 -6.37 -10.32 12.07
C ILE A 101 -5.67 -9.46 13.14
N ASN A 102 -5.03 -8.37 12.73
CA ASN A 102 -4.14 -7.58 13.59
C ASN A 102 -4.59 -6.14 13.82
N HIS A 103 -5.60 -5.66 13.09
CA HIS A 103 -6.09 -4.28 13.19
C HIS A 103 -7.59 -4.22 13.53
N PRO A 104 -8.04 -3.16 14.26
CA PRO A 104 -9.45 -2.90 14.43
C PRO A 104 -10.16 -2.75 13.07
N PRO A 105 -11.47 -3.09 12.97
CA PRO A 105 -12.16 -3.18 11.68
C PRO A 105 -12.05 -1.95 10.77
N LEU A 106 -12.15 -0.75 11.34
CA LEU A 106 -12.06 0.49 10.57
C LEU A 106 -10.66 0.70 9.99
N TRP A 107 -9.62 0.42 10.77
CA TRP A 107 -8.22 0.52 10.35
C TRP A 107 -7.87 -0.52 9.29
N ALA A 108 -8.33 -1.77 9.48
CA ALA A 108 -8.18 -2.81 8.48
C ALA A 108 -8.86 -2.41 7.16
N ALA A 109 -10.13 -1.97 7.20
CA ALA A 109 -10.85 -1.54 6.00
C ALA A 109 -10.17 -0.36 5.28
N ALA A 110 -9.55 0.57 6.02
CA ALA A 110 -8.85 1.72 5.45
C ALA A 110 -7.63 1.32 4.60
N VAL A 111 -7.10 0.11 4.74
CA VAL A 111 -5.98 -0.43 3.94
C VAL A 111 -6.39 -0.69 2.49
N PHE A 112 -7.69 -0.89 2.22
CA PHE A 112 -8.18 -1.24 0.89
C PHE A 112 -7.85 -0.19 -0.17
N VAL A 113 -8.01 1.10 0.15
CA VAL A 113 -7.77 2.18 -0.81
C VAL A 113 -6.29 2.31 -1.17
N PRO A 114 -5.34 2.41 -0.21
CA PRO A 114 -3.90 2.33 -0.51
C PRO A 114 -3.54 1.07 -1.31
N SER A 115 -4.09 -0.08 -0.93
CA SER A 115 -3.84 -1.36 -1.62
C SER A 115 -4.18 -1.31 -3.11
N LEU A 116 -5.32 -0.71 -3.47
CA LEU A 116 -5.74 -0.53 -4.86
C LEU A 116 -4.78 0.39 -5.64
N ILE A 117 -4.27 1.44 -4.99
CA ILE A 117 -3.28 2.35 -5.58
C ILE A 117 -2.00 1.58 -5.89
N PHE A 118 -1.51 0.77 -4.95
CA PHE A 118 -0.29 -0.02 -5.15
C PHE A 118 -0.47 -1.02 -6.31
N GLY A 119 -1.59 -1.74 -6.33
CA GLY A 119 -1.90 -2.66 -7.42
C GLY A 119 -2.07 -1.98 -8.78
N TYR A 120 -2.56 -0.73 -8.82
CA TYR A 120 -2.58 0.08 -10.05
C TYR A 120 -1.17 0.34 -10.58
N PHE A 121 -0.21 0.69 -9.71
CA PHE A 121 1.17 0.90 -10.13
C PHE A 121 1.87 -0.40 -10.52
N ARG A 122 1.51 -1.54 -9.92
CA ARG A 122 1.96 -2.86 -10.41
C ARG A 122 1.49 -3.08 -11.85
N ASP A 123 0.20 -2.93 -12.13
CA ASP A 123 -0.36 -3.14 -13.47
C ASP A 123 0.23 -2.16 -14.51
N ARG A 124 0.52 -0.93 -14.07
CA ARG A 124 1.03 0.13 -14.95
C ARG A 124 2.52 -0.01 -15.27
N THR A 125 3.33 -0.42 -14.29
CA THR A 125 4.79 -0.44 -14.41
C THR A 125 5.34 -1.82 -14.74
N GLY A 126 4.55 -2.87 -14.51
CA GLY A 126 4.95 -4.27 -14.65
C GLY A 126 5.88 -4.78 -13.53
N GLY A 127 6.35 -3.89 -12.65
CA GLY A 127 7.25 -4.22 -11.54
C GLY A 127 6.63 -3.97 -10.17
N VAL A 128 7.36 -4.34 -9.12
CA VAL A 128 6.98 -4.11 -7.72
C VAL A 128 7.65 -2.88 -7.10
N GLY A 129 8.60 -2.24 -7.80
CA GLY A 129 9.36 -1.10 -7.26
C GLY A 129 8.48 0.11 -6.88
N ALA A 130 7.61 0.56 -7.79
CA ALA A 130 6.66 1.63 -7.48
C ALA A 130 5.69 1.27 -6.33
N PRO A 131 5.02 0.10 -6.35
CA PRO A 131 4.22 -0.37 -5.22
C PRO A 131 4.98 -0.40 -3.88
N ILE A 132 6.23 -0.89 -3.85
CA ILE A 132 7.07 -0.93 -2.64
C ILE A 132 7.29 0.47 -2.09
N VAL A 133 7.70 1.43 -2.92
CA VAL A 133 7.98 2.80 -2.44
C VAL A 133 6.70 3.46 -1.93
N LEU A 134 5.58 3.27 -2.64
CA LEU A 134 4.27 3.73 -2.18
C LEU A 134 3.90 3.13 -0.84
N HIS A 135 4.04 1.82 -0.69
CA HIS A 135 3.67 1.13 0.53
C HIS A 135 4.54 1.58 1.70
N VAL A 136 5.87 1.58 1.54
CA VAL A 136 6.81 2.09 2.55
C VAL A 136 6.46 3.52 2.96
N TRP A 137 6.16 4.40 2.00
CA TRP A 137 5.76 5.77 2.30
C TRP A 137 4.50 5.83 3.16
N TYR A 138 3.40 5.22 2.69
CA TYR A 138 2.10 5.19 3.37
C TYR A 138 2.23 4.62 4.79
N ASN A 139 2.97 3.52 4.91
CA ASN A 139 3.17 2.77 6.13
C ASN A 139 4.05 3.55 7.12
N THR A 140 5.13 4.18 6.64
CA THR A 140 5.98 5.06 7.46
C THR A 140 5.14 6.15 8.12
N GLY A 141 4.37 6.92 7.36
CA GLY A 141 3.54 7.98 7.94
C GLY A 141 2.45 7.44 8.87
N TYR A 142 1.83 6.30 8.53
CA TYR A 142 0.86 5.64 9.41
C TYR A 142 1.48 5.27 10.76
N PHE A 143 2.55 4.47 10.79
CA PHE A 143 3.13 4.06 12.06
C PHE A 143 3.73 5.24 12.81
N TRP A 144 4.30 6.24 12.13
CA TRP A 144 4.83 7.44 12.79
C TRP A 144 3.75 8.24 13.52
N LEU A 145 2.54 8.32 12.95
CA LEU A 145 1.45 9.12 13.49
C LEU A 145 0.57 8.39 14.51
N PHE A 146 0.41 7.07 14.36
CA PHE A 146 -0.62 6.32 15.11
C PHE A 146 -0.06 5.26 16.08
N THR A 147 1.26 5.07 16.14
CA THR A 147 1.88 4.14 17.09
C THR A 147 2.32 4.86 18.36
N THR A 148 2.10 4.21 19.50
CA THR A 148 2.66 4.62 20.79
C THR A 148 3.41 3.42 21.35
N ALA A 149 4.71 3.57 21.60
CA ALA A 149 5.60 2.52 22.11
C ALA A 149 6.50 3.05 23.23
#